data_AF-A0A820VFZ5-F1
#
_entry.id   AF-A0A820VFZ5-F1
#
_cell.length_a   1.000
_cell.length_b   1.000
_cell.length_c   1.000
_cell.angle_alpha   90.00
_cell.angle_beta   90.00
_cell.angle_gamma   90.00
#
_symmetry.space_group_name_H-M   'P 1'
#
loop_
_entity.id
_entity.type
_entity.pdbx_description
1 polymer ?
#
loop_
_entity_poly.entity_id
_entity_poly.type
_entity_poly.pdbx_seq_one_letter_code
_entity_poly.pdbx_strand_id
1 'polypeptide(L)'
;ILRGEHKPIYYPGESTGDCVVAINTRHIALRNDAWRSEALHARREYAKTRYDIPLFKLHEIDPTKVVHLCVLSCMPSGSARRFDMSRLYTFPDDAVPAHLLRNVCDQIRGSRVVPKRLDDLTSDDINKFPQMFKWPKELVLDDLDRDKFVRIVPPEEVPKRQVMLGQRAGKQNYWFHVSTSRHEEVKIH
;
A
#
# COMPACT_ATOMS: atom_id res chain seq x y z
N ILE A 1 -6.62 -9.36 -17.02
CA ILE A 1 -7.17 -8.27 -17.87
C ILE A 1 -6.10 -7.71 -18.79
N LEU A 2 -5.04 -7.08 -18.28
CA LEU A 2 -3.94 -6.52 -19.12
C LEU A 2 -3.33 -7.50 -20.13
N ARG A 3 -3.24 -8.80 -19.79
CA ARG A 3 -2.75 -9.86 -20.69
C ARG A 3 -3.82 -10.48 -21.59
N GLY A 4 -5.10 -10.24 -21.32
CA GLY A 4 -6.20 -10.89 -22.04
C GLY A 4 -6.68 -12.22 -21.46
N GLU A 5 -6.04 -12.78 -20.41
CA GLU A 5 -6.36 -14.12 -19.84
C GLU A 5 -7.84 -14.37 -19.48
N HIS A 6 -8.59 -13.32 -19.15
CA HIS A 6 -10.03 -13.40 -18.90
C HIS A 6 -10.89 -13.68 -20.16
N LYS A 7 -10.32 -13.59 -21.36
CA LYS A 7 -10.99 -13.88 -22.63
C LYS A 7 -10.70 -15.32 -23.04
N PRO A 8 -11.69 -16.07 -23.56
CA PRO A 8 -11.48 -17.45 -24.00
C PRO A 8 -10.56 -17.57 -25.21
N ILE A 9 -10.39 -16.49 -25.99
CA ILE A 9 -9.48 -16.41 -27.14
C ILE A 9 -8.03 -16.12 -26.77
N TYR A 10 -7.68 -16.16 -25.48
CA TYR A 10 -6.33 -15.84 -25.01
C TYR A 10 -5.30 -16.86 -25.52
N TYR A 11 -4.24 -16.36 -26.15
CA TYR A 11 -3.07 -17.14 -26.55
C TYR A 11 -1.78 -16.41 -26.12
N PRO A 12 -0.83 -17.09 -25.44
CA PRO A 12 0.36 -16.43 -24.88
C PRO A 12 1.30 -15.75 -25.90
N GLY A 13 1.28 -16.19 -27.17
CA GLY A 13 2.11 -15.63 -28.23
C GLY A 13 1.53 -14.37 -28.89
N GLU A 14 0.26 -14.04 -28.63
CA GLU A 14 -0.42 -12.89 -29.21
C GLU A 14 -0.88 -11.90 -28.15
N SER A 15 -0.97 -10.63 -28.54
CA SER A 15 -1.34 -9.56 -27.62
C SER A 15 -2.85 -9.32 -27.66
N THR A 16 -3.59 -10.01 -26.78
CA THR A 16 -5.07 -9.94 -26.68
C THR A 16 -5.58 -9.16 -25.47
N GLY A 17 -4.69 -8.42 -24.83
CA GLY A 17 -4.93 -7.64 -23.62
C GLY A 17 -5.73 -6.36 -23.80
N ASP A 18 -6.36 -5.91 -22.72
CA ASP A 18 -7.18 -4.68 -22.69
C ASP A 18 -6.46 -3.51 -22.02
N CYS A 19 -6.94 -2.30 -22.32
CA CYS A 19 -6.55 -1.08 -21.64
C CYS A 19 -7.18 -1.01 -20.25
N VAL A 20 -6.38 -0.67 -19.25
CA VAL A 20 -6.84 -0.53 -17.85
C VAL A 20 -6.52 0.87 -17.38
N VAL A 21 -7.52 1.55 -16.83
CA VAL A 21 -7.37 2.84 -16.16
C VAL A 21 -7.52 2.61 -14.67
N ALA A 22 -6.46 2.87 -13.92
CA ALA A 22 -6.44 2.85 -12.47
C ALA A 22 -6.43 4.29 -11.94
N ILE A 23 -7.45 4.64 -11.16
CA ILE A 23 -7.62 5.96 -10.54
C ILE A 23 -7.38 5.88 -9.03
N ASN A 24 -7.23 7.03 -8.38
CA ASN A 24 -7.03 7.12 -6.93
C ASN A 24 -5.84 6.31 -6.41
N THR A 25 -4.76 6.19 -7.21
CA THR A 25 -3.59 5.44 -6.77
C THR A 25 -2.91 6.07 -5.55
N ARG A 26 -3.13 7.36 -5.26
CA ARG A 26 -2.64 8.03 -4.05
C ARG A 26 -3.24 7.42 -2.77
N HIS A 27 -4.48 6.96 -2.81
CA HIS A 27 -5.25 6.52 -1.65
C HIS A 27 -5.25 4.99 -1.45
N ILE A 28 -4.21 4.32 -1.94
CA ILE A 28 -4.08 2.87 -1.79
C ILE A 28 -3.75 2.50 -0.34
N ALA A 29 -4.21 1.32 0.07
CA ALA A 29 -3.88 0.72 1.36
C ALA A 29 -3.14 -0.60 1.12
N LEU A 30 -1.99 -0.75 1.79
CA LEU A 30 -1.25 -2.01 1.82
C LEU A 30 -1.59 -2.80 3.08
N ARG A 31 -1.27 -4.10 3.05
CA ARG A 31 -1.48 -4.99 4.19
C ARG A 31 -0.41 -4.72 5.26
N ASN A 32 -0.82 -4.66 6.53
CA ASN A 32 0.06 -4.52 7.68
C ASN A 32 0.99 -3.29 7.55
N ASP A 33 2.24 -3.42 7.98
CA ASP A 33 3.27 -2.38 7.90
C ASP A 33 4.10 -2.44 6.60
N ALA A 34 3.50 -2.95 5.51
CA ALA A 34 4.17 -3.09 4.20
C ALA A 34 4.77 -1.76 3.70
N TRP A 35 4.17 -0.64 4.08
CA TRP A 35 4.70 0.70 3.76
C TRP A 35 6.11 0.95 4.26
N ARG A 36 6.47 0.38 5.41
CA ARG A 36 7.79 0.54 6.04
C ARG A 36 8.70 -0.66 5.78
N SER A 37 8.13 -1.86 5.69
CA SER A 37 8.91 -3.08 5.48
C SER A 37 9.37 -3.24 4.03
N GLU A 38 8.55 -2.85 3.05
CA GLU A 38 8.86 -3.02 1.64
C GLU A 38 9.64 -1.82 1.09
N ALA A 39 10.56 -2.10 0.18
CA ALA A 39 11.38 -1.09 -0.48
C ALA A 39 11.57 -1.38 -1.97
N LEU A 40 11.65 -0.31 -2.76
CA LEU A 40 12.16 -0.38 -4.12
C LEU A 40 13.69 -0.47 -4.08
N HIS A 41 14.20 -1.59 -4.57
CA HIS A 41 15.63 -1.82 -4.74
C HIS A 41 16.03 -1.47 -6.17
N ALA A 42 16.73 -0.36 -6.35
CA ALA A 42 17.26 0.07 -7.63
C ALA A 42 18.80 0.03 -7.59
N ARG A 43 19.40 -0.57 -8.63
CA ARG A 43 20.85 -0.59 -8.82
C ARG A 43 21.19 0.11 -10.12
N ARG A 44 22.10 1.09 -10.07
CA ARG A 44 22.72 1.63 -11.29
C ARG A 44 23.97 0.81 -11.64
N GLU A 45 24.43 0.96 -12.86
CA GLU A 45 25.56 0.21 -13.43
C GLU A 45 26.87 0.47 -12.67
N TYR A 46 27.05 1.66 -12.07
CA TYR A 46 28.25 2.04 -11.36
C TYR A 46 28.36 1.44 -9.93
N ALA A 47 29.60 1.18 -9.51
CA ALA A 47 29.90 0.66 -8.19
C ALA A 47 29.37 1.59 -7.08
N LYS A 48 28.82 1.00 -6.01
CA LYS A 48 28.22 1.68 -4.84
C LYS A 48 26.96 2.50 -5.12
N THR A 49 26.36 2.41 -6.30
CA THR A 49 25.13 3.15 -6.64
C THR A 49 23.87 2.27 -6.50
N ARG A 50 23.64 1.78 -5.29
CA ARG A 50 22.40 1.08 -4.90
C ARG A 50 21.52 2.02 -4.10
N TYR A 51 20.25 2.12 -4.48
CA TYR A 51 19.23 2.87 -3.77
C TYR A 51 18.16 1.90 -3.27
N ASP A 52 17.95 1.91 -1.95
CA ASP A 52 16.86 1.20 -1.31
C ASP A 52 15.89 2.27 -0.79
N ILE A 53 14.78 2.46 -1.51
CA ILE A 53 13.79 3.49 -1.22
C ILE A 53 12.57 2.81 -0.59
N PRO A 54 12.23 3.08 0.68
CA PRO A 54 11.05 2.49 1.30
C PRO A 54 9.78 2.96 0.59
N LEU A 55 8.75 2.11 0.56
CA LEU A 55 7.55 2.34 -0.25
C LEU A 55 6.83 3.65 0.10
N PHE A 56 6.79 4.03 1.38
CA PHE A 56 6.16 5.30 1.78
C PHE A 56 6.85 6.52 1.14
N LYS A 57 8.18 6.56 1.12
CA LYS A 57 8.94 7.65 0.45
C LYS A 57 8.75 7.62 -1.06
N LEU A 58 8.72 6.43 -1.65
CA LEU A 58 8.47 6.29 -3.08
C LEU A 58 7.09 6.85 -3.45
N HIS A 59 6.08 6.61 -2.62
CA HIS A 59 4.71 7.06 -2.82
C HIS A 59 4.52 8.56 -2.63
N GLU A 60 5.29 9.17 -1.73
CA GLU A 60 5.37 10.63 -1.59
C GLU A 60 5.94 11.29 -2.86
N ILE A 61 6.96 10.67 -3.47
CA ILE A 61 7.60 11.17 -4.70
C ILE A 61 6.69 10.95 -5.92
N ASP A 62 6.19 9.73 -6.10
CA ASP A 62 5.32 9.35 -7.20
C ASP A 62 4.21 8.41 -6.70
N PRO A 63 2.99 8.93 -6.50
CA PRO A 63 1.84 8.16 -6.01
C PRO A 63 1.31 7.11 -6.99
N THR A 64 1.81 7.07 -8.23
CA THR A 64 1.41 6.07 -9.24
C THR A 64 2.37 4.89 -9.28
N LYS A 65 3.61 5.07 -8.80
CA LYS A 65 4.70 4.14 -9.02
C LYS A 65 4.49 2.80 -8.32
N VAL A 66 3.93 2.82 -7.12
CA VAL A 66 3.70 1.62 -6.31
C VAL A 66 2.78 0.65 -7.06
N VAL A 67 1.63 1.15 -7.57
CA VAL A 67 0.68 0.35 -8.35
C VAL A 67 1.34 -0.20 -9.61
N HIS A 68 2.07 0.65 -10.34
CA HIS A 68 2.77 0.24 -11.56
C HIS A 68 3.78 -0.89 -11.28
N LEU A 69 4.56 -0.79 -10.20
CA LEU A 69 5.54 -1.82 -9.82
C LEU A 69 4.88 -3.12 -9.37
N CYS A 70 3.80 -3.05 -8.59
CA CYS A 70 3.03 -4.23 -8.20
C CYS A 70 2.51 -4.97 -9.43
N VAL A 71 1.87 -4.25 -10.36
CA VAL A 71 1.33 -4.82 -11.60
C VAL A 71 2.44 -5.40 -12.47
N LEU A 72 3.58 -4.70 -12.59
CA LEU A 72 4.76 -5.19 -13.30
C LEU A 72 5.34 -6.48 -12.70
N SER A 73 5.36 -6.58 -11.37
CA SER A 73 5.88 -7.74 -10.64
C SER A 73 4.96 -8.97 -10.75
N CYS A 74 3.65 -8.77 -10.92
CA CYS A 74 2.69 -9.84 -11.13
C CYS A 74 2.70 -10.42 -12.56
N MET A 75 3.41 -9.78 -13.49
CA MET A 75 3.50 -10.26 -14.87
C MET A 75 4.72 -11.16 -15.09
N PRO A 76 4.62 -12.17 -15.98
CA PRO A 76 5.78 -12.94 -16.39
C PRO A 76 6.81 -12.05 -17.09
N SER A 77 8.09 -12.37 -16.89
CA SER A 77 9.19 -11.71 -17.59
C SER A 77 9.15 -12.05 -19.08
N GLY A 78 9.14 -11.03 -19.94
CA GLY A 78 9.11 -11.23 -21.39
C GLY A 78 9.07 -9.91 -22.14
N SER A 79 9.18 -9.96 -23.46
CA SER A 79 9.07 -8.79 -24.34
C SER A 79 7.65 -8.22 -24.36
N ALA A 80 6.64 -9.09 -24.36
CA ALA A 80 5.21 -8.74 -24.31
C ALA A 80 4.87 -7.83 -23.11
N ARG A 81 5.56 -8.01 -21.97
CA ARG A 81 5.36 -7.24 -20.75
C ARG A 81 5.44 -5.72 -20.97
N ARG A 82 6.33 -5.24 -21.85
CA ARG A 82 6.44 -3.80 -22.15
C ARG A 82 5.19 -3.27 -22.85
N PHE A 83 4.65 -4.06 -23.79
CA PHE A 83 3.43 -3.71 -24.51
C PHE A 83 2.21 -3.77 -23.60
N ASP A 84 2.10 -4.80 -22.76
CA ASP A 84 1.00 -4.91 -21.81
C ASP A 84 1.01 -3.77 -20.79
N MET A 85 2.19 -3.37 -20.29
CA MET A 85 2.32 -2.22 -19.38
C MET A 85 2.00 -0.88 -20.04
N SER A 86 2.19 -0.73 -21.37
CA SER A 86 1.82 0.51 -22.07
C SER A 86 0.32 0.79 -22.10
N ARG A 87 -0.50 -0.25 -21.84
CA ARG A 87 -1.97 -0.18 -21.78
C ARG A 87 -2.50 0.14 -20.38
N LEU A 88 -1.62 0.21 -19.39
CA LEU A 88 -1.97 0.58 -18.02
C LEU A 88 -1.81 2.10 -17.84
N TYR A 89 -2.93 2.78 -17.63
CA TYR A 89 -2.97 4.19 -17.29
C TYR A 89 -3.23 4.34 -15.79
N THR A 90 -2.29 4.95 -15.07
CA THR A 90 -2.41 5.19 -13.62
C THR A 90 -2.55 6.67 -13.34
N PHE A 91 -3.56 7.04 -12.56
CA PHE A 91 -3.83 8.41 -12.12
C PHE A 91 -3.85 8.49 -10.59
N PRO A 92 -3.19 9.49 -9.99
CA PRO A 92 -3.11 9.61 -8.53
C PRO A 92 -4.47 9.86 -7.88
N ASP A 93 -5.32 10.64 -8.53
CA ASP A 93 -6.58 11.14 -8.05
C ASP A 93 -7.67 10.87 -9.13
N ASP A 94 -8.87 11.45 -8.99
CA ASP A 94 -10.01 11.24 -9.91
C ASP A 94 -9.91 12.01 -11.24
N ALA A 95 -8.88 12.82 -11.43
CA ALA A 95 -8.70 13.65 -12.62
C ALA A 95 -8.21 12.84 -13.83
N VAL A 96 -9.14 12.19 -14.54
CA VAL A 96 -8.87 11.44 -15.77
C VAL A 96 -9.17 12.31 -17.02
N PRO A 97 -8.29 12.33 -18.03
CA PRO A 97 -8.58 13.01 -19.30
C PRO A 97 -9.86 12.51 -19.99
N ALA A 98 -10.67 13.45 -20.49
CA ALA A 98 -11.98 13.16 -21.08
C ALA A 98 -11.93 12.17 -22.26
N HIS A 99 -10.84 12.17 -23.04
CA HIS A 99 -10.68 11.25 -24.17
C HIS A 99 -10.52 9.79 -23.74
N LEU A 100 -9.96 9.52 -22.55
CA LEU A 100 -9.90 8.17 -22.00
C LEU A 100 -11.26 7.75 -21.46
N LEU A 101 -11.91 8.64 -20.69
CA LEU A 101 -13.22 8.39 -20.10
C LEU A 101 -14.30 8.06 -21.14
N ARG A 102 -14.25 8.67 -22.32
CA ARG A 102 -15.18 8.39 -23.43
C ARG A 102 -15.16 6.91 -23.88
N ASN A 103 -14.02 6.23 -23.69
CA ASN A 103 -13.81 4.85 -24.13
C ASN A 103 -13.87 3.83 -22.99
N VAL A 104 -14.17 4.26 -21.77
CA VAL A 104 -14.31 3.34 -20.63
C VAL A 104 -15.64 2.60 -20.75
N CYS A 105 -15.58 1.29 -20.91
CA CYS A 105 -16.77 0.45 -21.08
C CYS A 105 -17.28 -0.18 -19.78
N ASP A 106 -16.38 -0.52 -18.86
CA ASP A 106 -16.71 -1.29 -17.65
C ASP A 106 -15.88 -0.85 -16.44
N GLN A 107 -16.43 -1.05 -15.24
CA GLN A 107 -15.79 -0.74 -13.97
C GLN A 107 -15.60 -2.03 -13.16
N ILE A 108 -14.34 -2.41 -12.98
CA ILE A 108 -13.96 -3.58 -12.18
C ILE A 108 -14.30 -3.31 -10.71
N ARG A 109 -15.11 -4.18 -10.10
CA ARG A 109 -15.42 -4.10 -8.67
C ARG A 109 -14.17 -4.42 -7.86
N GLY A 110 -13.88 -3.59 -6.85
CA GLY A 110 -12.80 -3.86 -5.90
C GLY A 110 -13.06 -5.17 -5.16
N SER A 111 -12.02 -6.00 -5.00
CA SER A 111 -12.12 -7.27 -4.27
C SER A 111 -12.35 -7.08 -2.77
N ARG A 112 -11.97 -5.92 -2.23
CA ARG A 112 -12.05 -5.59 -0.80
C ARG A 112 -13.15 -4.56 -0.54
N VAL A 113 -14.06 -4.89 0.38
CA VAL A 113 -15.02 -3.93 0.93
C VAL A 113 -14.28 -3.04 1.94
N VAL A 114 -14.43 -1.73 1.79
CA VAL A 114 -13.85 -0.77 2.75
C VAL A 114 -14.63 -0.88 4.06
N PRO A 115 -13.98 -1.20 5.20
CA PRO A 115 -14.67 -1.26 6.48
C PRO A 115 -15.16 0.14 6.87
N LYS A 116 -16.38 0.20 7.43
CA LYS A 116 -16.92 1.44 7.98
C LYS A 116 -16.21 1.77 9.30
N ARG A 117 -15.88 3.05 9.52
CA ARG A 117 -15.37 3.53 10.80
C ARG A 117 -16.53 3.69 11.77
N LEU A 118 -16.22 3.77 13.07
CA LEU A 118 -17.23 4.01 14.11
C LEU A 118 -18.05 5.29 13.83
N ASP A 119 -17.37 6.32 13.31
CA ASP A 119 -17.96 7.61 12.96
C ASP A 119 -18.98 7.52 11.81
N ASP A 120 -18.85 6.51 10.94
CA ASP A 120 -19.71 6.31 9.76
C ASP A 120 -20.95 5.45 10.04
N LEU A 121 -21.08 4.91 11.26
CA LEU A 121 -22.21 4.04 11.64
C LEU A 121 -23.44 4.88 12.03
N THR A 122 -24.61 4.42 11.60
CA THR A 122 -25.88 5.03 12.00
C THR A 122 -26.22 4.66 13.45
N SER A 123 -26.97 5.52 14.14
CA SER A 123 -27.48 5.22 15.49
C SER A 123 -28.26 3.92 15.54
N ASP A 124 -28.99 3.59 14.48
CA ASP A 124 -29.77 2.36 14.38
C ASP A 124 -28.86 1.13 14.31
N ASP A 125 -27.76 1.20 13.56
CA ASP A 125 -26.79 0.11 13.49
C ASP A 125 -26.10 -0.10 14.84
N ILE A 126 -25.78 0.99 15.54
CA ILE A 126 -25.20 0.93 16.90
C ILE A 126 -26.19 0.29 17.88
N ASN A 127 -27.46 0.70 17.85
CA ASN A 127 -28.51 0.17 18.74
C ASN A 127 -28.86 -1.30 18.46
N LYS A 128 -28.65 -1.80 17.23
CA LYS A 128 -28.79 -3.23 16.90
C LYS A 128 -27.73 -4.08 17.59
N PHE A 129 -26.55 -3.53 17.89
CA PHE A 129 -25.51 -4.28 18.58
C PHE A 129 -25.81 -4.34 20.09
N PRO A 130 -25.98 -5.54 20.68
CA PRO A 130 -26.26 -5.67 22.10
C PRO A 130 -25.05 -5.25 22.94
N GLN A 131 -25.32 -4.63 24.09
CA GLN A 131 -24.27 -4.33 25.06
C GLN A 131 -23.74 -5.63 25.70
N MET A 132 -22.46 -5.92 25.50
CA MET A 132 -21.85 -7.19 25.94
C MET A 132 -21.50 -7.23 27.43
N PHE A 133 -21.16 -6.09 28.03
CA PHE A 133 -20.75 -5.99 29.44
C PHE A 133 -21.43 -4.80 30.13
N LYS A 134 -21.76 -4.96 31.41
CA LYS A 134 -22.17 -3.87 32.29
C LYS A 134 -21.01 -3.55 33.22
N TRP A 135 -20.44 -2.36 33.09
CA TRP A 135 -19.37 -1.93 34.00
C TRP A 135 -19.95 -1.61 35.39
N PRO A 136 -19.24 -1.95 36.48
CA PRO A 136 -19.62 -1.51 37.82
C PRO A 136 -19.48 0.02 37.92
N LYS A 137 -20.41 0.67 38.61
CA LYS A 137 -20.48 2.15 38.72
C LYS A 137 -19.28 2.76 39.45
N GLU A 138 -18.60 1.97 40.27
CA GLU A 138 -17.44 2.37 41.07
C GLU A 138 -16.12 2.35 40.30
N LEU A 139 -16.13 1.88 39.04
CA LEU A 139 -14.95 1.93 38.19
C LEU A 139 -14.70 3.38 37.79
N VAL A 140 -13.85 4.07 38.54
CA VAL A 140 -13.16 5.28 38.08
C VAL A 140 -12.26 4.79 36.95
N LEU A 141 -12.71 4.96 35.71
CA LEU A 141 -11.80 4.93 34.57
C LEU A 141 -10.90 6.13 34.79
N ASP A 142 -9.73 5.92 35.39
CA ASP A 142 -8.70 6.95 35.45
C ASP A 142 -8.54 7.45 34.01
N ASP A 143 -8.91 8.71 33.79
CA ASP A 143 -8.82 9.40 32.53
C ASP A 143 -7.35 9.59 32.16
N LEU A 144 -6.63 8.49 31.92
CA LEU A 144 -5.36 8.51 31.22
C LEU A 144 -5.64 9.08 29.83
N ASP A 145 -5.47 10.40 29.75
CA ASP A 145 -5.17 11.16 28.55
C ASP A 145 -6.29 11.36 27.54
N ARG A 146 -7.51 11.73 27.99
CA ARG A 146 -8.52 12.29 27.06
C ARG A 146 -8.05 13.61 26.40
N ASP A 147 -7.13 14.34 27.04
CA ASP A 147 -6.60 15.63 26.58
C ASP A 147 -5.31 15.56 25.74
N LYS A 148 -4.63 14.41 25.63
CA LYS A 148 -3.39 14.31 24.80
C LYS A 148 -3.63 14.02 23.32
N PHE A 149 -4.85 13.66 22.92
CA PHE A 149 -5.18 13.39 21.52
C PHE A 149 -5.83 14.57 20.77
N VAL A 150 -6.15 15.67 21.46
CA VAL A 150 -6.72 16.88 20.84
C VAL A 150 -5.95 18.11 21.32
N ARG A 151 -4.72 18.28 20.83
CA ARG A 151 -4.01 19.58 20.70
C ARG A 151 -2.68 19.33 20.00
N ILE A 152 -2.67 19.54 18.68
CA ILE A 152 -1.46 19.99 18.02
C ILE A 152 -1.12 21.34 18.69
N VAL A 153 0.01 21.37 19.40
CA VAL A 153 0.54 22.54 20.10
C VAL A 153 0.61 23.75 19.15
N PRO A 154 0.01 24.92 19.46
CA PRO A 154 0.29 26.17 18.75
C PRO A 154 1.75 26.60 18.98
N PRO A 155 2.37 27.30 18.01
CA PRO A 155 3.82 27.41 17.93
C PRO A 155 4.34 28.51 18.85
N GLU A 156 4.73 28.19 20.08
CA GLU A 156 5.65 29.05 20.82
C GLU A 156 6.46 28.27 21.87
N GLU A 157 7.79 28.43 21.74
CA GLU A 157 8.87 28.05 22.67
C GLU A 157 9.13 26.55 22.92
N VAL A 158 9.80 25.90 21.97
CA VAL A 158 10.64 24.72 22.26
C VAL A 158 12.04 25.22 22.71
N PRO A 159 12.48 25.00 23.97
CA PRO A 159 13.85 25.31 24.35
C PRO A 159 14.82 24.39 23.61
N LYS A 160 15.88 25.00 23.03
CA LYS A 160 16.95 24.32 22.29
C LYS A 160 17.55 23.21 23.17
N ARG A 161 17.33 21.94 22.78
CA ARG A 161 18.05 20.81 23.40
C ARG A 161 19.53 20.91 23.04
N GLN A 162 20.36 21.12 24.07
CA GLN A 162 21.80 20.98 24.03
C GLN A 162 22.15 19.52 23.66
N VAL A 163 22.81 19.34 22.51
CA VAL A 163 23.28 18.03 22.06
C VAL A 163 24.53 17.68 22.85
N MET A 164 24.44 16.71 23.76
CA MET A 164 25.61 16.06 24.35
C MET A 164 26.04 14.91 23.45
N LEU A 165 27.21 15.07 22.82
CA LEU A 165 27.92 14.04 22.06
C LEU A 165 28.41 12.95 23.03
N GLY A 166 27.78 11.77 22.99
CA GLY A 166 28.31 10.54 23.60
C GLY A 166 29.00 9.68 22.54
N GLN A 167 30.30 9.46 22.68
CA GLN A 167 31.09 8.57 21.82
C GLN A 167 30.98 7.10 22.23
N ARG A 168 30.80 6.22 21.21
CA ARG A 168 31.26 4.82 21.00
C ARG A 168 31.21 3.79 22.16
N ALA A 169 30.69 2.58 21.85
CA ALA A 169 31.48 1.35 21.53
C ALA A 169 30.62 0.06 21.60
N GLY A 170 30.97 -0.95 20.79
CA GLY A 170 30.68 -2.37 21.10
C GLY A 170 29.89 -3.18 20.06
N LYS A 171 30.59 -4.07 19.33
CA LYS A 171 30.05 -5.13 18.47
C LYS A 171 29.33 -6.22 19.28
N GLN A 172 28.25 -6.81 18.75
CA GLN A 172 28.01 -8.26 18.80
C GLN A 172 27.20 -8.73 17.57
N ASN A 173 27.47 -9.98 17.18
CA ASN A 173 27.12 -10.63 15.92
C ASN A 173 25.68 -11.17 15.93
N TYR A 174 24.95 -11.01 14.82
CA TYR A 174 23.91 -11.96 14.43
C TYR A 174 24.18 -12.45 13.02
N TRP A 175 24.31 -13.77 12.92
CA TRP A 175 24.32 -14.52 11.67
C TRP A 175 22.89 -14.61 11.14
N PHE A 176 22.65 -14.21 9.90
CA PHE A 176 21.56 -14.78 9.11
C PHE A 176 22.09 -15.13 7.73
N HIS A 177 22.21 -16.44 7.50
CA HIS A 177 22.48 -17.01 6.19
C HIS A 177 21.20 -16.95 5.35
N VAL A 178 21.40 -16.70 4.06
CA VAL A 178 20.41 -16.50 2.99
C VAL A 178 19.89 -17.85 2.46
N SER A 179 18.73 -17.83 1.78
CA SER A 179 18.11 -18.83 0.88
C SER A 179 16.97 -19.65 1.52
N THR A 180 15.86 -20.04 0.87
CA THR A 180 15.47 -20.20 -0.55
C THR A 180 13.93 -20.23 -0.65
N SER A 181 13.42 -20.04 -1.88
CA SER A 181 12.16 -20.54 -2.43
C SER A 181 11.34 -21.59 -1.64
N ARG A 182 10.02 -21.35 -1.54
CA ARG A 182 8.92 -22.34 -1.52
C ARG A 182 7.87 -21.78 -2.49
N HIS A 183 7.44 -22.41 -3.60
CA HIS A 183 6.96 -23.78 -3.79
C HIS A 183 6.08 -24.24 -2.63
N GLU A 184 4.82 -23.82 -2.65
CA GLU A 184 3.74 -24.56 -2.03
C GLU A 184 3.01 -25.34 -3.13
N GLU A 185 3.18 -26.66 -3.11
CA GLU A 185 2.27 -27.60 -3.73
C GLU A 185 0.93 -27.52 -3.02
N VAL A 186 -0.12 -27.08 -3.72
CA VAL A 186 -1.49 -27.25 -3.27
C VAL A 186 -1.95 -28.63 -3.74
N LYS A 187 -2.06 -29.58 -2.80
CA LYS A 187 -2.81 -30.82 -3.01
C LYS A 187 -4.30 -30.47 -3.17
N ILE A 188 -4.85 -30.84 -4.32
CA ILE A 188 -6.27 -30.81 -4.60
C ILE A 188 -6.87 -32.11 -4.02
N HIS A 189 -7.91 -31.97 -3.19
CA HIS A 189 -8.90 -33.01 -2.94
C HIS A 189 -10.12 -32.75 -3.81
#